data_AF-A0A972H6Z3-F1
#
_entry.id   AF-A0A972H6Z3-F1
#
_cell.length_a   1.000
_cell.length_b   1.000
_cell.length_c   1.000
_cell.angle_alpha   90.00
_cell.angle_beta   90.00
_cell.angle_gamma   90.00
#
_symmetry.space_group_name_H-M   'P 1'
#
loop_
_entity.id
_entity.type
_entity.pdbx_description
1 polymer ?
#
loop_
_entity_poly.entity_id
_entity_poly.type
_entity_poly.pdbx_seq_one_letter_code
_entity_poly.pdbx_strand_id
1 'polypeptide(L)' 'MITFNRGDIILVPFPFTNQKDSKKRPAVIVSSQAYNIKLVFKKMGELKGDNLIALQKSLRLILSL' A
#
# COMPACT_ATOMS: atom_id res chain seq x y z
N MET A 1 0.43 1.56 -14.60
CA MET A 1 -0.16 1.35 -13.25
C MET A 1 -0.34 2.71 -12.59
N ILE A 2 -1.39 2.90 -11.78
CA ILE A 2 -1.65 4.17 -11.08
C ILE A 2 -0.90 4.17 -9.75
N THR A 3 -0.10 5.20 -9.50
CA THR A 3 0.62 5.39 -8.24
C THR A 3 -0.15 6.37 -7.37
N PHE A 4 -0.27 6.04 -6.09
CA PHE A 4 -0.98 6.85 -5.09
C PHE A 4 0.02 7.53 -4.17
N ASN A 5 0.09 8.86 -4.23
CA ASN A 5 1.01 9.67 -3.46
C ASN A 5 0.29 10.36 -2.30
N ARG A 6 1.07 10.71 -1.27
CA ARG A 6 0.55 11.50 -0.15
C ARG A 6 0.06 12.86 -0.66
N GLY A 7 -1.14 13.25 -0.25
CA GLY A 7 -1.80 14.49 -0.69
C GLY A 7 -2.74 14.31 -1.87
N ASP A 8 -2.69 13.17 -2.58
CA ASP A 8 -3.64 12.88 -3.64
C ASP A 8 -5.07 12.78 -3.08
N ILE A 9 -6.03 13.29 -3.85
CA ILE A 9 -7.47 13.18 -3.56
C ILE A 9 -8.04 12.07 -4.44
N ILE A 10 -8.60 11.04 -3.80
CA ILE A 10 -9.22 9.90 -4.46
C ILE A 10 -10.69 9.77 -4.06
N LEU A 11 -11.50 9.16 -4.92
CA LEU A 11 -12.89 8.82 -4.60
C LEU A 11 -12.96 7.42 -4.00
N VAL A 12 -13.45 7.33 -2.77
CA VAL A 12 -13.68 6.05 -2.09
C VAL A 12 -15.16 5.85 -1.80
N PRO A 13 -15.68 4.61 -1.87
CA PRO A 13 -17.03 4.32 -1.41
C PRO A 13 -17.08 4.46 0.12
N PHE A 14 -17.98 5.32 0.61
CA PHE A 14 -18.23 5.49 2.04
C PHE A 14 -19.64 4.97 2.36
N PRO A 15 -19.79 4.01 3.29
CA PRO A 15 -21.08 3.44 3.62
C PRO A 15 -21.94 4.47 4.38
N PHE A 16 -23.25 4.42 4.17
CA PHE A 16 -24.19 5.11 5.05
C PHE A 16 -24.37 4.38 6.38
N THR A 17 -25.02 5.03 7.34
CA THR A 17 -25.29 4.50 8.69
C THR A 17 -25.94 3.11 8.67
N ASN A 18 -26.74 2.80 7.64
CA ASN A 18 -27.40 1.50 7.47
C ASN A 18 -26.54 0.44 6.75
N GLN A 19 -25.32 0.79 6.34
CA GLN A 19 -24.31 -0.04 5.64
C GLN A 19 -24.78 -0.75 4.35
N LYS A 20 -25.98 -0.45 3.84
CA LYS A 20 -26.56 -1.10 2.65
C LYS A 20 -26.20 -0.38 1.35
N ASP A 21 -26.10 0.94 1.41
CA ASP A 21 -25.76 1.79 0.26
C ASP A 21 -24.45 2.56 0.51
N SER A 22 -23.72 2.84 -0.57
CA SER A 22 -22.49 3.65 -0.52
C SER A 22 -22.56 4.84 -1.48
N LYS A 23 -21.95 5.96 -1.09
CA LYS A 23 -21.69 7.09 -2.00
C LYS A 23 -20.19 7.31 -2.12
N LYS A 24 -19.75 7.75 -3.30
CA LYS A 24 -18.36 8.15 -3.52
C LYS A 24 -18.09 9.45 -2.76
N ARG A 25 -17.08 9.45 -1.90
CA ARG A 25 -16.63 10.62 -1.15
C ARG A 25 -15.16 10.89 -1.49
N PRO A 26 -14.76 12.16 -1.64
CA PRO A 26 -13.35 12.50 -1.75
C PRO A 26 -12.64 12.16 -0.44
N ALA A 27 -11.48 11.51 -0.54
CA ALA A 27 -10.59 11.17 0.54
C ALA A 27 -9.16 11.56 0.19
N VAL A 28 -8.40 12.01 1.18
CA VAL A 28 -6.98 12.36 1.02
C VAL A 28 -6.10 11.21 1.47
N ILE A 29 -5.06 10.94 0.69
CA ILE A 29 -4.02 9.98 1.06
C ILE A 29 -3.07 10.66 2.04
N VAL A 30 -3.11 10.24 3.31
CA VAL A 30 -2.24 10.78 4.37
C VAL A 30 -1.02 9.91 4.64
N SER A 31 -1.01 8.66 4.17
CA SER A 31 0.08 7.72 4.41
C SER A 31 1.33 8.09 3.63
N SER A 32 2.51 7.85 4.23
CA SER A 32 3.77 7.95 3.49
C SER A 32 3.95 6.75 2.56
N GLN A 33 4.73 6.93 1.51
CA GLN A 33 5.04 5.86 0.56
C GLN A 33 5.77 4.69 1.25
N ALA A 34 6.68 4.98 2.17
CA ALA A 34 7.33 3.98 3.02
C ALA A 34 6.33 3.18 3.86
N TYR A 35 5.28 3.83 4.39
CA TYR A 35 4.23 3.15 5.15
C TYR A 35 3.36 2.26 4.26
N ASN A 36 2.99 2.74 3.05
CA ASN A 36 2.24 1.94 2.08
C ASN A 36 3.01 0.68 1.67
N ILE A 37 4.31 0.82 1.40
CA ILE A 37 5.20 -0.29 1.06
C ILE A 37 5.32 -1.27 2.22
N LYS A 38 5.55 -0.78 3.45
CA LYS A 38 5.65 -1.62 4.66
C LYS A 38 4.35 -2.36 4.98
N LEU A 39 3.19 -1.74 4.77
CA LEU A 39 1.89 -2.40 4.93
C LEU A 39 1.67 -3.51 3.91
N VAL A 40 2.07 -3.31 2.65
CA VAL A 40 1.99 -4.36 1.63
C VAL A 40 2.86 -5.54 2.04
N PHE A 41 4.10 -5.30 2.49
CA PHE A 41 4.96 -6.38 2.98
C PHE A 41 4.40 -7.04 4.24
N LYS A 42 3.86 -6.27 5.20
CA LYS A 42 3.24 -6.80 6.43
C LYS A 42 1.97 -7.62 6.13
N LYS A 43 1.20 -7.25 5.11
CA LYS A 43 -0.05 -7.91 4.72
C LYS A 43 0.18 -9.13 3.83
N MET A 44 1.26 -9.14 3.06
CA MET A 44 1.66 -10.28 2.20
C MET A 44 2.40 -11.38 2.97
N GLY A 45 2.80 -11.12 4.22
CA GLY A 45 3.33 -12.14 5.12
C GLY A 45 4.18 -11.51 6.20
N GLU A 46 4.21 -12.12 7.38
CA GLU A 46 5.23 -11.90 8.40
C GLU A 46 6.63 -12.25 7.85
N LEU A 47 7.16 -11.47 6.92
CA LEU A 47 8.55 -11.58 6.51
C LEU A 47 9.39 -10.97 7.63
N LYS A 48 9.71 -11.82 8.62
CA LYS A 48 10.74 -11.53 9.63
C LYS A 48 12.04 -11.14 8.92
N GLY A 49 12.74 -10.18 9.54
CA GLY A 49 13.77 -9.33 8.91
C GLY A 49 14.83 -10.04 8.07
N ASP A 50 15.09 -11.32 8.33
CA ASP A 50 16.09 -12.12 7.62
C ASP A 50 15.66 -12.43 6.16
N ASN A 51 14.36 -12.63 5.92
CA ASN A 51 13.85 -12.95 4.58
C ASN A 51 13.76 -11.72 3.66
N LEU A 52 13.66 -10.50 4.21
CA LEU A 52 13.65 -9.26 3.43
C LEU A 52 15.02 -8.94 2.86
N ILE A 53 16.08 -9.21 3.62
CA ILE A 53 17.47 -9.04 3.18
C ILE A 53 17.79 -10.06 2.07
N ALA A 54 17.36 -11.31 2.24
CA ALA A 54 17.50 -12.34 1.22
C ALA A 54 16.77 -11.96 -0.07
N LEU A 55 15.54 -11.47 0.03
CA LEU A 55 14.76 -11.03 -1.13
C LEU A 55 15.39 -9.82 -1.84
N GLN A 56 15.87 -8.82 -1.09
CA GLN A 56 16.59 -7.68 -1.65
C GLN A 56 17.88 -8.08 -2.36
N LYS A 57 18.60 -9.06 -1.80
CA LYS A 57 19.84 -9.59 -2.38
C LYS A 57 19.56 -10.33 -3.68
N SER A 58 18.51 -11.16 -3.71
CA SER A 58 18.07 -11.87 -4.93
C SER A 58 17.56 -10.91 -6.01
N LEU A 59 16.82 -9.87 -5.62
CA LEU A 59 16.33 -8.84 -6.57
C LEU A 59 17.47 -8.04 -7.19
N ARG A 60 18.48 -7.63 -6.42
CA ARG A 60 19.68 -6.97 -6.96
C ARG A 60 20.43 -7.86 -7.95
N LEU A 61 20.55 -9.15 -7.62
CA LEU A 61 21.24 -10.12 -8.47
C LEU A 61 20.52 -10.30 -9.82
N ILE A 62 19.19 -10.36 -9.82
CA ILE A 62 18.37 -10.54 -11.02
C ILE A 62 18.34 -9.26 -11.87
N LEU A 63 18.32 -8.09 -11.24
CA LEU A 63 18.29 -6.79 -11.92
C LEU A 63 19.67 -6.29 -12.36
N SER A 64 20.73 -7.09 -12.17
CA SER A 64 22.12 -6.75 -12.49
C SER A 64 22.51 -5.32 -12.08
N LEU A 65 22.28 -4.96 -10.82
CA LEU A 65 22.80 -3.75 -10.16
C LEU A 65 23.83 -4.12 -9.10
#